data_AF-A0AA38EEU0-F1
#
_entry.id   AF-A0AA38EEU0-F1
#
_cell.length_a   1.000
_cell.length_b   1.000
_cell.length_c   1.000
_cell.angle_alpha   90.00
_cell.angle_beta   90.00
_cell.angle_gamma   90.00
#
_symmetry.space_group_name_H-M   'P 1'
#
loop_
_entity.id
_entity.type
_entity.pdbx_description
1 polymer ?
#
loop_
_entity_poly.entity_id
_entity_poly.type
_entity_poly.pdbx_seq_one_letter_code
_entity_poly.pdbx_strand_id
1 'polypeptide(L)'
;MSQPTVVFVAHGLGGSTDLPIPYSYALIGAAWALTLTFAVVAFAWRTPRFDPDRPGRLLPGWVTTLVDSPITRSIVAGLALALAVWVVVAGIVGPQDAGNALPGAFYVLLWVGVPALSVLIGPVWRVISPLRTIRKVLPDRAFRTYPESLGYWPGAVGLFAFVWLELASPNPGSLTAIKVWLGCYVVITLGGALLCGPRWLSRADPFDVYSVVASRLAVFGRNRDSGQLALVNPFNHLRTLPVRPGTLAVLAILLGSTAFDSFSASPDWRNFADGLGVSSALTRSIGLLVFVFVVAATFWGAAQATGGIDRARRHELPGLMAHSLIPIVIGYVFAHYLSYLVEKGQQAVIALFGLHDVEVAYVLSAHPGVLATLKVCFVVAGHIAGVIAAHDAAIRLLPAGHQITGQLAMMLTMVAYTFTGLYLLFGG
;
A
#
# COMPACT_ATOMS: atom_id res chain seq x y z
N MET A 1 -1.09 -49.39 6.00
CA MET A 1 -1.98 -48.23 6.26
C MET A 1 -1.13 -46.97 6.18
N SER A 2 -1.04 -46.41 4.98
CA SER A 2 -0.29 -45.19 4.68
C SER A 2 -1.11 -43.99 5.14
N GLN A 3 -0.64 -43.31 6.18
CA GLN A 3 -1.16 -42.01 6.60
C GLN A 3 -0.98 -41.01 5.44
N PRO A 4 -2.01 -40.26 5.03
CA PRO A 4 -1.84 -39.23 4.02
C PRO A 4 -0.97 -38.12 4.60
N THR A 5 0.19 -37.89 4.00
CA THR A 5 1.06 -36.74 4.26
C THR A 5 0.28 -35.48 3.86
N VAL A 6 -0.28 -34.77 4.84
CA VAL A 6 -0.85 -33.45 4.61
C VAL A 6 0.32 -32.51 4.31
N VAL A 7 0.57 -32.28 3.02
CA VAL A 7 1.50 -31.25 2.57
C VAL A 7 0.88 -29.90 2.94
N PHE A 8 1.38 -29.27 4.01
CA PHE A 8 1.14 -27.85 4.24
C PHE A 8 1.85 -27.07 3.13
N VAL A 9 1.12 -26.74 2.06
CA VAL A 9 1.61 -25.82 1.04
C VAL A 9 1.68 -24.44 1.70
N ALA A 10 2.91 -24.00 1.99
CA ALA A 10 3.21 -22.66 2.49
C ALA A 10 2.80 -21.61 1.43
N HIS A 11 1.53 -21.19 1.47
CA HIS A 11 1.03 -20.08 0.66
C HIS A 11 1.59 -18.77 1.23
N GLY A 12 2.15 -17.93 0.35
CA GLY A 12 2.30 -16.50 0.61
C GLY A 12 0.91 -15.90 0.67
N LEU A 13 0.48 -15.53 1.87
CA LEU A 13 -0.67 -14.65 2.16
C LEU A 13 -2.04 -14.97 1.48
N GLY A 14 -2.45 -16.22 1.32
CA GLY A 14 -3.84 -16.57 0.88
C GLY A 14 -4.87 -16.72 2.01
N GLY A 15 -5.78 -15.74 2.19
CA GLY A 15 -6.80 -15.73 3.27
C GLY A 15 -8.04 -16.61 3.02
N SER A 16 -8.91 -16.79 4.04
CA SER A 16 -10.14 -17.60 3.89
C SER A 16 -11.16 -16.93 2.96
N THR A 17 -11.70 -17.71 2.02
CA THR A 17 -12.72 -17.30 1.04
C THR A 17 -14.16 -17.44 1.56
N ASP A 18 -14.37 -18.28 2.57
CA ASP A 18 -15.70 -18.52 3.14
C ASP A 18 -16.01 -17.51 4.24
N LEU A 19 -16.55 -16.35 3.85
CA LEU A 19 -17.04 -15.34 4.78
C LEU A 19 -18.48 -15.66 5.20
N PRO A 20 -18.84 -15.60 6.49
CA PRO A 20 -20.20 -15.85 6.97
C PRO A 20 -21.24 -14.78 6.56
N ILE A 21 -20.87 -13.86 5.65
CA ILE A 21 -21.74 -12.82 5.12
C ILE A 21 -22.18 -13.26 3.71
N PRO A 22 -23.49 -13.35 3.42
CA PRO A 22 -23.95 -13.65 2.08
C PRO A 22 -23.46 -12.58 1.09
N TYR A 23 -22.79 -13.04 0.02
CA TYR A 23 -22.21 -12.18 -1.03
C TYR A 23 -23.21 -11.16 -1.59
N SER A 24 -24.44 -11.60 -1.86
CA SER A 24 -25.51 -10.74 -2.38
C SER A 24 -25.83 -9.56 -1.47
N TYR A 25 -25.89 -9.77 -0.14
CA TYR A 25 -26.13 -8.69 0.81
C TYR A 25 -24.96 -7.72 0.90
N ALA A 26 -23.73 -8.22 0.88
CA ALA A 26 -22.55 -7.36 0.86
C ALA A 26 -22.50 -6.48 -0.40
N LEU A 27 -22.79 -7.06 -1.57
CA LEU A 27 -22.80 -6.35 -2.84
C LEU A 27 -23.94 -5.32 -2.93
N ILE A 28 -25.15 -5.70 -2.53
CA ILE A 28 -26.30 -4.78 -2.48
C ILE A 28 -26.03 -3.64 -1.49
N GLY A 29 -25.55 -3.96 -0.28
CA GLY A 29 -25.26 -2.96 0.74
C GLY A 29 -24.19 -1.96 0.31
N ALA A 30 -23.11 -2.45 -0.31
CA ALA A 30 -22.07 -1.58 -0.83
C ALA A 30 -22.53 -0.75 -2.04
N ALA A 31 -23.32 -1.33 -2.94
CA ALA A 31 -23.92 -0.60 -4.06
C ALA A 31 -24.76 0.58 -3.54
N TRP A 32 -25.66 0.34 -2.57
CA TRP A 32 -26.44 1.38 -1.93
C TRP A 32 -25.56 2.41 -1.23
N ALA A 33 -24.57 1.99 -0.45
CA ALA A 33 -23.67 2.89 0.26
C ALA A 33 -22.94 3.85 -0.69
N LEU A 34 -22.45 3.35 -1.82
CA LEU A 34 -21.77 4.17 -2.82
C LEU A 34 -22.72 5.06 -3.61
N THR A 35 -23.85 4.53 -4.07
CA THR A 35 -24.85 5.31 -4.81
C THR A 35 -25.38 6.46 -3.94
N LEU A 36 -25.69 6.19 -2.67
CA LEU A 36 -26.14 7.22 -1.72
C LEU A 36 -25.02 8.21 -1.41
N THR A 37 -23.79 7.74 -1.18
CA THR A 37 -22.63 8.63 -0.98
C THR A 37 -22.47 9.56 -2.17
N PHE A 38 -22.50 9.01 -3.38
CA PHE A 38 -22.37 9.79 -4.60
C PHE A 38 -23.51 10.80 -4.75
N ALA A 39 -24.76 10.39 -4.54
CA ALA A 39 -25.90 11.30 -4.61
C ALA A 39 -25.74 12.46 -3.62
N VAL A 40 -25.44 12.15 -2.35
CA VAL A 40 -25.23 13.18 -1.32
C VAL A 40 -24.11 14.13 -1.71
N VAL A 41 -22.97 13.60 -2.13
CA VAL A 41 -21.80 14.39 -2.48
C VAL A 41 -22.07 15.23 -3.73
N ALA A 42 -22.60 14.65 -4.81
CA ALA A 42 -22.92 15.36 -6.05
C ALA A 42 -23.94 16.49 -5.86
N PHE A 43 -24.95 16.33 -4.99
CA PHE A 43 -25.99 17.34 -4.79
C PHE A 43 -25.67 18.37 -3.69
N ALA A 44 -25.10 17.92 -2.56
CA ALA A 44 -24.89 18.75 -1.37
C ALA A 44 -23.47 19.37 -1.29
N TRP A 45 -22.52 18.86 -2.06
CA TRP A 45 -21.13 19.31 -2.04
C TRP A 45 -20.78 20.02 -3.34
N ARG A 46 -21.14 21.30 -3.45
CA ARG A 46 -20.94 22.07 -4.71
C ARG A 46 -19.64 22.90 -4.74
N THR A 47 -18.94 22.99 -3.62
CA THR A 47 -17.70 23.76 -3.46
C THR A 47 -16.62 22.90 -2.83
N PRO A 48 -15.34 23.06 -3.21
CA PRO A 48 -14.28 22.25 -2.65
C PRO A 48 -14.10 22.60 -1.17
N ARG A 49 -14.16 21.59 -0.28
CA ARG A 49 -14.06 21.75 1.17
C ARG A 49 -12.70 21.35 1.70
N PHE A 50 -11.96 20.49 1.00
CA PHE A 50 -10.63 20.10 1.44
C PHE A 50 -9.57 21.07 0.94
N ASP A 51 -8.63 21.37 1.81
CA ASP A 51 -7.58 22.35 1.57
C ASP A 51 -6.28 21.89 2.26
N PRO A 52 -5.20 21.62 1.49
CA PRO A 52 -3.91 21.21 2.04
C PRO A 52 -3.23 22.31 2.86
N ASP A 53 -3.65 23.57 2.73
CA ASP A 53 -3.08 24.71 3.44
C ASP A 53 -3.83 25.06 4.73
N ARG A 54 -4.96 24.39 5.02
CA ARG A 54 -5.69 24.62 6.27
C ARG A 54 -4.84 24.20 7.48
N PRO A 55 -4.59 25.11 8.43
CA PRO A 55 -3.85 24.78 9.63
C PRO A 55 -4.62 23.73 10.44
N GLY A 56 -3.97 22.59 10.72
CA GLY A 56 -4.49 21.60 11.66
C GLY A 56 -4.47 22.12 13.10
N ARG A 57 -5.04 21.35 14.03
CA ARG A 57 -4.95 21.65 15.46
C ARG A 57 -3.54 21.34 15.94
N LEU A 58 -2.76 22.38 16.29
CA LEU A 58 -1.39 22.22 16.77
C LEU A 58 -1.35 21.33 18.02
N LEU A 59 -0.38 20.42 18.05
CA LEU A 59 -0.05 19.67 19.26
C LEU A 59 0.83 20.54 20.17
N PRO A 60 0.91 20.21 21.47
CA PRO A 60 1.84 20.88 22.37
C PRO A 60 3.28 20.85 21.83
N GLY A 61 3.99 21.97 21.92
CA GLY A 61 5.32 22.14 21.32
C GLY A 61 6.32 21.05 21.75
N TRP A 62 6.23 20.58 22.99
CA TRP A 62 7.08 19.50 23.53
C TRP A 62 6.97 18.20 22.72
N VAL A 63 5.81 17.90 22.13
CA VAL A 63 5.63 16.70 21.29
C VAL A 63 6.49 16.82 20.04
N THR A 64 6.46 17.99 19.39
CA THR A 64 7.29 18.26 18.21
C THR A 64 8.77 18.23 18.59
N THR A 65 9.16 18.87 19.70
CA THR A 65 10.54 18.85 20.18
C THR A 65 11.03 17.44 20.49
N LEU A 66 10.19 16.58 21.10
CA LEU A 66 10.53 15.20 21.41
C LEU A 66 10.72 14.36 20.13
N VAL A 67 9.78 14.45 19.19
CA VAL A 67 9.80 13.70 17.92
C VAL A 67 10.91 14.18 16.97
N ASP A 68 11.24 15.47 17.01
CA ASP A 68 12.29 16.07 16.17
C ASP A 68 13.66 16.11 16.82
N SER A 69 13.74 15.78 18.11
CA SER A 69 15.00 15.68 18.84
C SER A 69 15.96 14.76 18.09
N PRO A 70 17.18 15.23 17.78
CA PRO A 70 18.21 14.40 17.15
C PRO A 70 18.47 13.12 17.95
N ILE A 71 18.37 13.19 19.29
CA ILE A 71 18.59 12.05 20.19
C ILE A 71 17.49 11.01 19.97
N THR A 72 16.22 11.39 20.09
CA THR A 72 15.08 10.49 19.85
C THR A 72 15.17 9.85 18.47
N ARG A 73 15.41 10.66 17.43
CA ARG A 73 15.53 10.15 16.05
C ARG A 73 16.71 9.22 15.87
N SER A 74 17.83 9.46 16.55
CA SER A 74 19.02 8.60 16.45
C SER A 74 18.82 7.29 17.21
N ILE A 75 18.17 7.32 18.38
CA ILE A 75 17.81 6.12 19.14
C ILE A 75 16.86 5.25 18.31
N VAL A 76 15.76 5.83 17.81
CA VAL A 76 14.78 5.08 17.00
C VAL A 76 15.41 4.51 15.73
N ALA A 77 16.23 5.31 15.03
CA ALA A 77 16.94 4.85 13.82
C ALA A 77 17.97 3.75 14.14
N GLY A 78 18.70 3.86 15.26
CA GLY A 78 19.67 2.87 15.72
C GLY A 78 19.01 1.55 16.12
N LEU A 79 17.91 1.61 16.88
CA LEU A 79 17.11 0.43 17.23
C LEU A 79 16.52 -0.24 15.99
N ALA A 80 16.00 0.54 15.03
CA ALA A 80 15.49 0.00 13.78
C ALA A 80 16.58 -0.65 12.92
N LEU A 81 17.78 -0.05 12.87
CA LEU A 81 18.93 -0.65 12.20
C LEU A 81 19.36 -1.96 12.89
N ALA A 82 19.44 -1.97 14.22
CA ALA A 82 19.75 -3.17 14.99
C ALA A 82 18.71 -4.28 14.75
N LEU A 83 17.42 -3.95 14.74
CA LEU A 83 16.35 -4.89 14.41
C LEU A 83 16.48 -5.40 12.97
N ALA A 84 16.77 -4.54 12.00
CA ALA A 84 16.96 -4.96 10.61
C ALA A 84 18.15 -5.91 10.44
N VAL A 85 19.27 -5.63 11.12
CA VAL A 85 20.42 -6.55 11.17
C VAL A 85 20.04 -7.86 11.84
N TRP A 86 19.30 -7.80 12.95
CA TRP A 86 18.82 -9.00 13.65
C TRP A 86 17.92 -9.87 12.77
N VAL A 87 16.98 -9.28 12.03
CA VAL A 87 16.12 -10.02 11.07
C VAL A 87 16.96 -10.73 10.00
N VAL A 88 17.99 -10.07 9.47
CA VAL A 88 18.89 -10.69 8.48
C VAL A 88 19.68 -11.84 9.11
N VAL A 89 20.24 -11.63 10.31
CA VAL A 89 20.98 -12.67 11.06
C VAL A 89 20.07 -13.86 11.37
N ALA A 90 18.88 -13.63 11.91
CA ALA A 90 17.89 -14.66 12.19
C ALA A 90 17.45 -15.41 10.92
N GLY A 91 17.34 -14.72 9.79
CA GLY A 91 17.04 -15.34 8.50
C GLY A 91 18.16 -16.23 7.95
N ILE A 92 19.42 -15.87 8.21
CA ILE A 92 20.60 -16.62 7.74
C ILE A 92 20.93 -17.79 8.67
N VAL A 93 20.94 -17.55 9.98
CA VAL A 93 21.37 -18.52 11.02
C VAL A 93 20.21 -19.41 11.50
N GLY A 94 18.98 -18.89 11.46
CA GLY A 94 17.80 -19.63 11.91
C GLY A 94 17.47 -20.84 11.02
N PRO A 95 16.40 -21.58 11.39
CA PRO A 95 15.95 -22.76 10.64
C PRO A 95 15.76 -22.43 9.15
N GLN A 96 16.13 -23.33 8.23
CA GLN A 96 15.94 -23.10 6.79
C GLN A 96 14.63 -23.73 6.27
N ASP A 97 13.64 -23.87 7.15
CA ASP A 97 12.32 -24.42 6.92
C ASP A 97 11.22 -23.40 7.26
N ALA A 98 9.98 -23.87 7.45
CA ALA A 98 8.84 -23.04 7.79
C ALA A 98 8.95 -22.31 9.15
N GLY A 99 9.90 -22.70 10.01
CA GLY A 99 10.19 -22.04 11.28
C GLY A 99 11.01 -20.75 11.15
N ASN A 100 11.52 -20.42 9.95
CA ASN A 100 12.30 -19.20 9.76
C ASN A 100 11.42 -17.93 9.92
N ALA A 101 11.90 -16.94 10.68
CA ALA A 101 11.19 -15.68 10.89
C ALA A 101 11.23 -14.72 9.67
N LEU A 102 12.17 -14.92 8.74
CA LEU A 102 12.44 -14.00 7.63
C LEU A 102 11.23 -13.77 6.71
N PRO A 103 10.48 -14.79 6.24
CA PRO A 103 9.29 -14.56 5.43
C PRO A 103 8.22 -13.76 6.17
N GLY A 104 8.00 -14.03 7.46
CA GLY A 104 7.05 -13.27 8.28
C GLY A 104 7.48 -11.82 8.47
N ALA A 105 8.76 -11.57 8.76
CA ALA A 105 9.29 -10.21 8.86
C ALA A 105 9.19 -9.45 7.53
N PHE A 106 9.44 -10.13 6.41
CA PHE A 106 9.48 -9.54 5.07
C PHE A 106 8.07 -9.28 4.49
N TYR A 107 7.19 -10.27 4.49
CA TYR A 107 5.84 -10.15 3.89
C TYR A 107 4.77 -9.65 4.85
N VAL A 108 4.98 -9.71 6.16
CA VAL A 108 3.96 -9.26 7.13
C VAL A 108 4.40 -7.98 7.82
N LEU A 109 5.50 -8.02 8.57
CA LEU A 109 5.90 -6.87 9.39
C LEU A 109 6.32 -5.68 8.52
N LEU A 110 7.10 -5.93 7.45
CA LEU A 110 7.56 -4.89 6.53
C LEU A 110 6.46 -4.46 5.55
N TRP A 111 5.86 -5.39 4.81
CA TRP A 111 4.89 -5.05 3.76
C TRP A 111 3.56 -4.53 4.28
N VAL A 112 3.04 -5.09 5.38
CA VAL A 112 1.72 -4.72 5.93
C VAL A 112 1.87 -3.83 7.15
N GLY A 113 2.80 -4.16 8.04
CA GLY A 113 3.01 -3.43 9.30
C GLY A 113 3.49 -1.99 9.09
N VAL A 114 4.44 -1.75 8.19
CA VAL A 114 4.96 -0.39 7.95
C VAL A 114 3.89 0.56 7.38
N PRO A 115 3.10 0.21 6.36
CA PRO A 115 1.97 1.02 5.92
C PRO A 115 0.92 1.20 7.00
N ALA A 116 0.60 0.17 7.78
CA ALA A 116 -0.38 0.27 8.86
C ALA A 116 0.05 1.31 9.91
N LEU A 117 1.30 1.24 10.37
CA LEU A 117 1.88 2.28 11.23
C LEU A 117 1.90 3.63 10.52
N SER A 118 2.11 3.65 9.20
CA SER A 118 2.18 4.90 8.45
C SER A 118 0.85 5.64 8.37
N VAL A 119 -0.25 4.89 8.22
CA VAL A 119 -1.61 5.44 8.32
C VAL A 119 -1.87 6.00 9.73
N LEU A 120 -1.30 5.41 10.77
CA LEU A 120 -1.54 5.87 12.15
C LEU A 120 -0.74 7.12 12.52
N ILE A 121 0.55 7.17 12.21
CA ILE A 121 1.48 8.17 12.79
C ILE A 121 2.32 8.95 11.77
N GLY A 122 2.13 8.74 10.47
CA GLY A 122 2.88 9.43 9.42
C GLY A 122 3.94 8.56 8.76
N PRO A 123 4.84 9.08 7.89
CA PRO A 123 5.72 8.25 7.08
C PRO A 123 6.85 7.59 7.89
N VAL A 124 6.56 6.47 8.57
CA VAL A 124 7.43 5.82 9.56
C VAL A 124 8.74 5.33 8.94
N TRP A 125 8.71 4.83 7.69
CA TRP A 125 9.90 4.31 7.03
C TRP A 125 11.01 5.36 6.88
N ARG A 126 10.65 6.64 6.77
CA ARG A 126 11.63 7.75 6.73
C ARG A 126 12.49 7.84 7.98
N VAL A 127 11.99 7.34 9.11
CA VAL A 127 12.68 7.35 10.39
C VAL A 127 13.40 6.02 10.63
N ILE A 128 12.73 4.90 10.35
CA ILE A 128 13.23 3.55 10.69
C ILE A 128 14.05 2.89 9.58
N SER A 129 14.17 3.48 8.39
CA SER A 129 14.91 2.89 7.27
C SER A 129 16.38 2.60 7.66
N PRO A 130 16.81 1.32 7.63
CA PRO A 130 18.18 0.96 7.98
C PRO A 130 19.18 1.57 7.00
N LEU A 131 18.84 1.63 5.71
CA LEU A 131 19.71 2.18 4.66
C LEU A 131 19.87 3.70 4.78
N ARG A 132 18.81 4.40 5.19
CA ARG A 132 18.91 5.84 5.50
C ARG A 132 19.81 6.08 6.71
N THR A 133 19.76 5.20 7.70
CA THR A 133 20.63 5.26 8.89
C THR A 133 22.09 5.01 8.53
N ILE A 134 22.37 3.97 7.73
CA ILE A 134 23.71 3.68 7.21
C ILE A 134 24.22 4.84 6.33
N ARG A 135 23.37 5.45 5.49
CA ARG A 135 23.79 6.58 4.65
C ARG A 135 24.23 7.80 5.45
N LYS A 136 23.71 8.02 6.67
CA LYS A 136 24.12 9.15 7.53
C LYS A 136 25.56 9.04 8.03
N VAL A 137 26.11 7.82 8.14
CA VAL A 137 27.51 7.60 8.58
C VAL A 137 28.49 7.53 7.40
N LEU A 138 27.98 7.50 6.17
CA LEU A 138 28.79 7.49 4.95
C LEU A 138 29.08 8.94 4.47
N PRO A 139 30.18 9.16 3.73
CA PRO A 139 30.56 10.50 3.26
C PRO A 139 29.43 11.21 2.51
N ASP A 140 29.24 12.50 2.78
CA ASP A 140 28.14 13.27 2.16
C ASP A 140 28.48 13.79 0.75
N ARG A 141 28.97 12.89 -0.10
CA ARG A 141 29.26 13.18 -1.50
C ARG A 141 28.24 12.46 -2.37
N ALA A 142 27.56 13.23 -3.23
CA ALA A 142 26.76 12.69 -4.31
C ALA A 142 27.48 12.99 -5.63
N PHE A 143 27.65 11.96 -6.45
CA PHE A 143 28.31 12.11 -7.75
C PHE A 143 27.39 12.73 -8.81
N ARG A 144 26.08 12.62 -8.64
CA ARG A 144 25.05 13.10 -9.56
C ARG A 144 23.86 13.67 -8.81
N THR A 145 23.13 14.56 -9.45
CA THR A 145 21.81 15.01 -8.99
C THR A 145 20.76 14.00 -9.43
N TYR A 146 19.82 13.64 -8.55
CA TYR A 146 18.69 12.79 -8.90
C TYR A 146 17.88 13.39 -10.07
N PRO A 147 17.72 12.69 -11.21
CA PRO A 147 16.95 13.19 -12.35
C PRO A 147 15.46 13.35 -11.99
N GLU A 148 14.91 14.56 -12.15
CA GLU A 148 13.50 14.83 -11.84
C GLU A 148 12.53 14.02 -12.73
N SER A 149 12.96 13.64 -13.95
CA SER A 149 12.20 12.78 -14.87
C SER A 149 11.95 11.38 -14.32
N LEU A 150 12.83 10.85 -13.45
CA LEU A 150 12.64 9.54 -12.83
C LEU A 150 11.54 9.56 -11.77
N GLY A 151 11.24 10.71 -11.16
CA GLY A 151 10.13 10.87 -10.22
C GLY A 151 10.10 9.79 -9.13
N TYR A 152 9.10 8.89 -9.20
CA TYR A 152 8.90 7.71 -8.35
C TYR A 152 9.05 6.38 -9.11
N TRP A 153 9.44 6.40 -10.39
CA TRP A 153 9.58 5.18 -11.20
C TRP A 153 10.50 4.12 -10.57
N PRO A 154 11.69 4.45 -10.03
CA PRO A 154 12.52 3.43 -9.39
C PRO A 154 11.84 2.80 -8.16
N GLY A 155 11.11 3.59 -7.37
CA GLY A 155 10.32 3.08 -6.25
C GLY A 155 9.15 2.21 -6.72
N ALA A 156 8.47 2.60 -7.80
CA ALA A 156 7.43 1.78 -8.44
C ALA A 156 7.98 0.43 -8.92
N VAL A 157 9.14 0.42 -9.59
CA VAL A 157 9.80 -0.83 -10.02
C VAL A 157 10.17 -1.69 -8.81
N GLY A 158 10.69 -1.09 -7.73
CA GLY A 158 10.98 -1.81 -6.49
C GLY A 158 9.73 -2.42 -5.84
N LEU A 159 8.62 -1.69 -5.83
CA LEU A 159 7.32 -2.19 -5.34
C LEU A 159 6.80 -3.33 -6.22
N PHE A 160 6.88 -3.18 -7.54
CA PHE A 160 6.51 -4.24 -8.47
C PHE A 160 7.36 -5.49 -8.27
N ALA A 161 8.67 -5.34 -8.09
CA ALA A 161 9.57 -6.46 -7.83
C ALA A 161 9.25 -7.17 -6.49
N PHE A 162 8.80 -6.42 -5.48
CA PHE A 162 8.35 -7.00 -4.21
C PHE A 162 7.10 -7.87 -4.42
N VAL A 163 6.04 -7.29 -4.99
CA VAL A 163 4.77 -8.02 -5.19
C VAL A 163 4.89 -9.12 -6.24
N TRP A 164 5.80 -9.00 -7.20
CA TRP A 164 6.12 -10.07 -8.13
C TRP A 164 6.76 -11.26 -7.42
N LEU A 165 7.70 -11.01 -6.50
CA LEU A 165 8.30 -12.08 -5.69
C LEU A 165 7.23 -12.84 -4.92
N GLU A 166 6.28 -12.11 -4.34
CA GLU A 166 5.18 -12.67 -3.56
C GLU A 166 4.14 -13.43 -4.40
N LEU A 167 3.68 -12.84 -5.51
CA LEU A 167 2.46 -13.30 -6.20
C LEU A 167 2.73 -14.10 -7.48
N ALA A 168 3.92 -13.98 -8.06
CA ALA A 168 4.21 -14.51 -9.39
C ALA A 168 5.50 -15.33 -9.48
N SER A 169 6.41 -15.22 -8.50
CA SER A 169 7.65 -15.99 -8.54
C SER A 169 7.37 -17.49 -8.40
N PRO A 170 8.25 -18.37 -8.93
CA PRO A 170 8.07 -19.82 -8.84
C PRO A 170 7.99 -20.35 -7.41
N ASN A 171 8.69 -19.70 -6.47
CA ASN A 171 8.74 -20.10 -5.06
C ASN A 171 8.70 -18.87 -4.14
N PRO A 172 7.51 -18.30 -3.87
CA PRO A 172 7.38 -17.07 -3.08
C PRO A 172 7.90 -17.20 -1.64
N GLY A 173 7.79 -18.39 -1.05
CA GLY A 173 8.29 -18.69 0.30
C GLY A 173 9.78 -19.06 0.37
N SER A 174 10.51 -19.04 -0.76
CA SER A 174 11.93 -19.41 -0.78
C SER A 174 12.78 -18.41 -0.02
N LEU A 175 13.46 -18.88 1.04
CA LEU A 175 14.41 -18.08 1.80
C LEU A 175 15.53 -17.52 0.93
N THR A 176 16.01 -18.31 -0.04
CA THR A 176 17.03 -17.86 -0.98
C THR A 176 16.52 -16.70 -1.84
N ALA A 177 15.28 -16.78 -2.34
CA ALA A 177 14.72 -15.72 -3.16
C ALA A 177 14.55 -14.42 -2.37
N ILE A 178 14.08 -14.51 -1.12
CA ILE A 178 13.97 -13.34 -0.21
C ILE A 178 15.35 -12.75 0.10
N LYS A 179 16.35 -13.58 0.42
CA LYS A 179 17.72 -13.13 0.69
C LYS A 179 18.35 -12.43 -0.51
N VAL A 180 18.15 -12.97 -1.72
CA VAL A 180 18.61 -12.33 -2.98
C VAL A 180 17.89 -11.00 -3.19
N TRP A 181 16.58 -10.95 -3.00
CA TRP A 181 15.81 -9.71 -3.13
C TRP A 181 16.32 -8.63 -2.17
N LEU A 182 16.54 -8.98 -0.89
CA LEU A 182 17.09 -8.08 0.11
C LEU A 182 18.51 -7.61 -0.25
N GLY A 183 19.36 -8.51 -0.75
CA GLY A 183 20.69 -8.16 -1.25
C GLY A 183 20.63 -7.14 -2.39
N CYS A 184 19.79 -7.39 -3.40
CA CYS A 184 19.54 -6.44 -4.49
C CYS A 184 18.98 -5.11 -3.98
N TYR A 185 18.03 -5.14 -3.05
CA TYR A 185 17.46 -3.95 -2.41
C TYR A 185 18.53 -3.09 -1.74
N VAL A 186 19.43 -3.70 -0.95
CA VAL A 186 20.54 -3.01 -0.28
C VAL A 186 21.47 -2.38 -1.32
N VAL A 187 21.92 -3.15 -2.32
CA VAL A 187 22.87 -2.69 -3.34
C VAL A 187 22.28 -1.54 -4.16
N ILE A 188 21.06 -1.68 -4.67
CA ILE A 188 20.41 -0.66 -5.52
C ILE A 188 20.09 0.59 -4.70
N THR A 189 19.55 0.43 -3.49
CA THR A 189 19.10 1.55 -2.68
C THR A 189 20.29 2.34 -2.10
N LEU A 190 21.29 1.65 -1.56
CA LEU A 190 22.49 2.29 -1.02
C LEU A 190 23.40 2.83 -2.13
N GLY A 191 23.62 2.06 -3.20
CA GLY A 191 24.39 2.49 -4.37
C GLY A 191 23.79 3.73 -5.02
N GLY A 192 22.47 3.74 -5.23
CA GLY A 192 21.77 4.91 -5.74
C GLY A 192 21.80 6.11 -4.78
N ALA A 193 21.80 5.89 -3.45
CA ALA A 193 21.95 6.96 -2.46
C ALA A 193 23.36 7.57 -2.41
N LEU A 194 24.40 6.77 -2.71
CA LEU A 194 25.78 7.25 -2.87
C LEU A 194 25.96 8.01 -4.19
N LEU A 195 25.32 7.55 -5.27
CA LEU A 195 25.41 8.19 -6.59
C LEU A 195 24.56 9.47 -6.68
N CYS A 196 23.30 9.42 -6.27
CA CYS A 196 22.29 10.47 -6.49
C CYS A 196 21.92 11.26 -5.22
N GLY A 197 22.57 10.95 -4.09
CA GLY A 197 22.35 11.59 -2.80
C GLY A 197 21.06 11.16 -2.07
N PRO A 198 20.71 11.83 -0.95
CA PRO A 198 19.58 11.46 -0.09
C PRO A 198 18.20 11.48 -0.78
N ARG A 199 18.08 12.21 -1.89
CA ARG A 199 16.85 12.26 -2.70
C ARG A 199 16.49 10.88 -3.27
N TRP A 200 17.48 10.05 -3.58
CA TRP A 200 17.26 8.66 -4.01
C TRP A 200 16.46 7.88 -2.98
N LEU A 201 16.85 7.92 -1.70
CA LEU A 201 16.15 7.22 -0.62
C LEU A 201 14.70 7.69 -0.41
N SER A 202 14.36 8.90 -0.87
CA SER A 202 13.00 9.45 -0.70
C SER A 202 12.09 9.23 -1.92
N ARG A 203 12.61 8.62 -2.98
CA ARG A 203 11.96 8.51 -4.29
C ARG A 203 12.12 7.14 -4.96
N ALA A 204 13.21 6.44 -4.67
CA ALA A 204 13.57 5.16 -5.24
C ALA A 204 13.44 4.00 -4.26
N ASP A 205 13.46 4.26 -2.95
CA ASP A 205 13.19 3.23 -1.94
C ASP A 205 11.68 2.86 -1.98
N PRO A 206 11.31 1.63 -2.38
CA PRO A 206 9.91 1.22 -2.50
C PRO A 206 9.14 1.38 -1.18
N PHE A 207 9.76 1.06 -0.05
CA PHE A 207 9.10 1.12 1.26
C PHE A 207 8.96 2.56 1.76
N ASP A 208 9.87 3.48 1.39
CA ASP A 208 9.69 4.91 1.69
C ASP A 208 8.52 5.49 0.90
N VAL A 209 8.45 5.15 -0.39
CA VAL A 209 7.37 5.58 -1.28
C VAL A 209 6.02 5.06 -0.78
N TYR A 210 5.95 3.77 -0.43
CA TYR A 210 4.73 3.17 0.11
C TYR A 210 4.33 3.77 1.46
N SER A 211 5.28 3.94 2.38
CA SER A 211 5.05 4.60 3.67
C SER A 211 4.56 6.04 3.51
N VAL A 212 5.11 6.79 2.55
CA VAL A 212 4.63 8.14 2.23
C VAL A 212 3.20 8.12 1.70
N VAL A 213 2.87 7.23 0.76
CA VAL A 213 1.51 7.08 0.22
C VAL A 213 0.52 6.78 1.36
N ALA A 214 0.81 5.77 2.18
CA ALA A 214 -0.02 5.37 3.32
C ALA A 214 -0.20 6.50 4.34
N SER A 215 0.87 7.26 4.62
CA SER A 215 0.85 8.36 5.58
C SER A 215 -0.07 9.53 5.21
N ARG A 216 -0.51 9.62 3.95
CA ARG A 216 -1.43 10.67 3.52
C ARG A 216 -2.85 10.51 4.05
N LEU A 217 -3.19 9.34 4.60
CA LEU A 217 -4.38 9.13 5.40
C LEU A 217 -4.18 9.39 6.90
N ALA A 218 -2.96 9.71 7.34
CA ALA A 218 -2.71 9.94 8.76
C ALA A 218 -3.36 11.21 9.28
N VAL A 219 -3.86 11.11 10.51
CA VAL A 219 -4.41 12.23 11.29
C VAL A 219 -3.33 13.17 11.83
N PHE A 220 -2.06 12.76 11.75
CA PHE A 220 -0.92 13.60 12.10
C PHE A 220 -0.25 14.15 10.85
N GLY A 221 -0.01 15.46 10.87
CA GLY A 221 0.70 16.17 9.82
C GLY A 221 1.59 17.24 10.43
N ARG A 222 2.24 18.02 9.56
CA ARG A 222 2.95 19.23 9.95
C ARG A 222 2.18 20.44 9.48
N ASN A 223 2.05 21.42 10.36
CA ASN A 223 1.63 22.75 9.96
C ASN A 223 2.73 23.38 9.09
N ARG A 224 2.36 23.95 7.93
CA ARG A 224 3.32 24.46 6.94
C ARG A 224 4.06 25.71 7.42
N ASP A 225 3.40 26.55 8.21
CA ASP A 225 3.94 27.84 8.64
C ASP A 225 4.87 27.68 9.85
N SER A 226 4.43 26.93 10.86
CA SER A 226 5.15 26.75 12.12
C SER A 226 6.08 25.53 12.14
N GLY A 227 5.91 24.58 11.20
CA GLY A 227 6.63 23.31 11.18
C GLY A 227 6.25 22.34 12.31
N GLN A 228 5.36 22.74 13.23
CA GLN A 228 4.92 21.96 14.38
C GLN A 228 4.02 20.80 13.96
N LEU A 229 4.04 19.72 14.76
CA LEU A 229 3.09 18.63 14.60
C LEU A 229 1.68 19.10 14.90
N ALA A 230 0.74 18.69 14.05
CA ALA A 230 -0.65 19.06 14.15
C ALA A 230 -1.55 17.87 13.85
N LEU A 231 -2.72 17.83 14.50
CA LEU A 231 -3.83 17.00 14.09
C LEU A 231 -4.46 17.62 12.84
N VAL A 232 -4.37 16.91 11.72
CA VAL A 232 -4.86 17.33 10.41
C VAL A 232 -6.05 16.48 10.01
N ASN A 233 -6.98 17.07 9.28
CA ASN A 233 -8.02 16.28 8.61
C ASN A 233 -7.34 15.37 7.56
N PRO A 234 -7.50 14.03 7.62
CA PRO A 234 -6.91 13.11 6.64
C PRO A 234 -7.18 13.49 5.19
N PHE A 235 -8.36 14.03 4.88
CA PHE A 235 -8.70 14.44 3.52
C PHE A 235 -7.95 15.71 3.05
N ASN A 236 -7.62 16.63 3.96
CA ASN A 236 -6.69 17.72 3.63
C ASN A 236 -5.28 17.15 3.39
N HIS A 237 -4.88 16.18 4.23
CA HIS A 237 -3.56 15.57 4.17
C HIS A 237 -3.35 14.70 2.91
N LEU A 238 -4.39 14.03 2.41
CA LEU A 238 -4.39 13.30 1.14
C LEU A 238 -3.85 14.14 -0.01
N ARG A 239 -4.26 15.42 -0.06
CA ARG A 239 -3.89 16.37 -1.11
C ARG A 239 -2.44 16.84 -1.04
N THR A 240 -1.71 16.47 0.01
CA THR A 240 -0.27 16.75 0.15
C THR A 240 0.62 15.65 -0.45
N LEU A 241 0.02 14.64 -1.10
CA LEU A 241 0.76 13.65 -1.88
C LEU A 241 1.62 14.36 -2.94
N PRO A 242 2.95 14.17 -2.94
CA PRO A 242 3.80 14.76 -3.97
C PRO A 242 3.47 14.17 -5.34
N VAL A 243 3.09 15.00 -6.29
CA VAL A 243 2.79 14.57 -7.66
C VAL A 243 4.07 14.60 -8.50
N ARG A 244 4.50 13.43 -8.96
CA ARG A 244 5.73 13.21 -9.75
C ARG A 244 5.51 12.14 -10.83
N PRO A 245 6.36 12.06 -11.87
CA PRO A 245 6.38 10.90 -12.77
C PRO A 245 6.40 9.58 -11.98
N GLY A 246 5.55 8.61 -12.32
CA GLY A 246 5.44 7.34 -11.61
C GLY A 246 4.50 7.32 -10.39
N THR A 247 3.91 8.45 -9.96
CA THR A 247 2.95 8.46 -8.82
C THR A 247 1.74 7.55 -9.08
N LEU A 248 1.17 7.62 -10.28
CA LEU A 248 0.06 6.73 -10.65
C LEU A 248 0.51 5.27 -10.73
N ALA A 249 1.73 5.01 -11.23
CA ALA A 249 2.26 3.65 -11.31
C ALA A 249 2.39 3.01 -9.92
N VAL A 250 2.86 3.76 -8.92
CA VAL A 250 2.90 3.29 -7.51
C VAL A 250 1.51 2.85 -7.05
N LEU A 251 0.49 3.71 -7.22
CA LEU A 251 -0.87 3.39 -6.77
C LEU A 251 -1.51 2.26 -7.56
N ALA A 252 -1.25 2.19 -8.87
CA ALA A 252 -1.70 1.11 -9.72
C ALA A 252 -1.04 -0.23 -9.38
N ILE A 253 0.24 -0.23 -8.97
CA ILE A 253 0.90 -1.43 -8.46
C ILE A 253 0.27 -1.88 -7.15
N LEU A 254 0.07 -0.96 -6.19
CA LEU A 254 -0.51 -1.31 -4.89
C LEU A 254 -1.95 -1.84 -5.02
N LEU A 255 -2.80 -1.19 -5.82
CA LEU A 255 -4.18 -1.64 -6.03
C LEU A 255 -4.28 -2.86 -6.96
N GLY A 256 -3.51 -2.86 -8.05
CA GLY A 256 -3.54 -3.94 -9.04
C GLY A 256 -2.97 -5.24 -8.51
N SER A 257 -1.90 -5.20 -7.71
CA SER A 257 -1.33 -6.41 -7.09
C SER A 257 -2.27 -7.04 -6.07
N THR A 258 -2.93 -6.25 -5.22
CA THR A 258 -3.90 -6.75 -4.24
C THR A 258 -5.17 -7.31 -4.90
N ALA A 259 -5.63 -6.68 -5.98
CA ALA A 259 -6.70 -7.24 -6.80
C ALA A 259 -6.27 -8.55 -7.48
N PHE A 260 -5.05 -8.62 -8.02
CA PHE A 260 -4.53 -9.83 -8.63
C PHE A 260 -4.32 -10.97 -7.62
N ASP A 261 -3.83 -10.67 -6.41
CA ASP A 261 -3.68 -11.65 -5.34
C ASP A 261 -5.00 -12.39 -5.09
N SER A 262 -6.06 -11.62 -4.86
CA SER A 262 -7.42 -12.10 -4.65
C SER A 262 -7.95 -12.90 -5.84
N PHE A 263 -7.78 -12.38 -7.05
CA PHE A 263 -8.22 -13.04 -8.28
C PHE A 263 -7.48 -14.36 -8.51
N SER A 264 -6.18 -14.38 -8.22
CA SER A 264 -5.32 -15.54 -8.47
C SER A 264 -5.61 -16.72 -7.53
N ALA A 265 -6.33 -16.47 -6.42
CA ALA A 265 -6.80 -17.50 -5.51
C ALA A 265 -8.09 -18.17 -5.98
N SER A 266 -8.84 -17.59 -6.94
CA SER A 266 -10.11 -18.14 -7.40
C SER A 266 -9.93 -19.52 -8.08
N PRO A 267 -10.89 -20.44 -7.95
CA PRO A 267 -10.84 -21.72 -8.66
C PRO A 267 -10.81 -21.54 -10.19
N ASP A 268 -11.57 -20.59 -10.72
CA ASP A 268 -11.66 -20.34 -12.16
C ASP A 268 -10.33 -19.89 -12.76
N TRP A 269 -9.62 -18.98 -12.08
CA TRP A 269 -8.29 -18.57 -12.52
C TRP A 269 -7.30 -19.74 -12.48
N ARG A 270 -7.31 -20.54 -11.41
CA ARG A 270 -6.41 -21.70 -11.29
C ARG A 270 -6.64 -22.70 -12.42
N ASN A 271 -7.90 -23.04 -12.70
CA ASN A 271 -8.27 -23.94 -13.79
C ASN A 271 -7.85 -23.37 -15.16
N PHE A 272 -8.07 -22.08 -15.39
CA PHE A 272 -7.62 -21.40 -16.61
C PHE A 272 -6.10 -21.45 -16.76
N ALA A 273 -5.37 -21.07 -15.70
CA ALA A 273 -3.92 -21.02 -15.69
C ALA A 273 -3.29 -22.39 -15.93
N ASP A 274 -3.84 -23.44 -15.30
CA ASP A 274 -3.41 -24.82 -15.48
C ASP A 274 -3.72 -25.32 -16.91
N GLY A 275 -4.87 -24.92 -17.47
CA GLY A 275 -5.28 -25.27 -18.83
C GLY A 275 -4.41 -24.67 -19.95
N LEU A 276 -3.67 -23.59 -19.69
CA LEU A 276 -2.76 -22.98 -20.69
C LEU A 276 -1.53 -23.85 -20.99
N GLY A 277 -1.17 -24.78 -20.10
CA GLY A 277 0.01 -25.64 -20.27
C GLY A 277 1.35 -24.88 -20.29
N VAL A 278 1.39 -23.61 -19.86
CA VAL A 278 2.60 -22.80 -19.70
C VAL A 278 2.98 -22.70 -18.22
N SER A 279 4.21 -22.27 -17.91
CA SER A 279 4.68 -22.19 -16.53
C SER A 279 3.79 -21.28 -15.67
N SER A 280 3.39 -21.74 -14.49
CA SER A 280 2.56 -20.97 -13.54
C SER A 280 3.15 -19.58 -13.25
N ALA A 281 4.47 -19.49 -13.09
CA ALA A 281 5.16 -18.22 -12.85
C ALA A 281 4.96 -17.21 -13.99
N LEU A 282 5.01 -17.65 -15.25
CA LEU A 282 4.76 -16.78 -16.41
C LEU A 282 3.30 -16.31 -16.44
N THR A 283 2.34 -17.24 -16.27
CA THR A 283 0.91 -16.91 -16.24
C THR A 283 0.58 -15.89 -15.15
N ARG A 284 1.12 -16.09 -13.94
CA ARG A 284 0.94 -15.17 -12.82
C ARG A 284 1.65 -13.83 -13.05
N SER A 285 2.82 -13.84 -13.69
CA SER A 285 3.54 -12.60 -14.05
C SER A 285 2.73 -11.75 -15.03
N ILE A 286 2.16 -12.38 -16.05
CA ILE A 286 1.30 -11.70 -17.03
C ILE A 286 0.02 -11.21 -16.36
N GLY A 287 -0.63 -12.05 -15.56
CA GLY A 287 -1.84 -11.67 -14.80
C GLY A 287 -1.59 -10.45 -13.92
N LEU A 288 -0.51 -10.45 -13.13
CA LEU A 288 -0.11 -9.31 -12.30
C LEU A 288 0.09 -8.04 -13.14
N LEU A 289 0.83 -8.12 -14.24
CA LEU A 289 1.04 -6.97 -15.14
C LEU A 289 -0.26 -6.45 -15.73
N VAL A 290 -1.16 -7.34 -16.15
CA VAL A 290 -2.48 -6.98 -16.70
C VAL A 290 -3.30 -6.22 -15.67
N PHE A 291 -3.39 -6.71 -14.43
CA PHE A 291 -4.15 -6.02 -13.38
C PHE A 291 -3.58 -4.64 -13.05
N VAL A 292 -2.25 -4.52 -12.92
CA VAL A 292 -1.58 -3.23 -12.70
C VAL A 292 -1.85 -2.27 -13.88
N PHE A 293 -1.75 -2.78 -15.11
CA PHE A 293 -2.01 -1.99 -16.32
C PHE A 293 -3.48 -1.54 -16.40
N VAL A 294 -4.44 -2.43 -16.12
CA VAL A 294 -5.87 -2.12 -16.14
C VAL A 294 -6.17 -0.98 -15.17
N VAL A 295 -5.67 -1.03 -13.93
CA VAL A 295 -5.87 0.05 -12.95
C VAL A 295 -5.24 1.36 -13.44
N ALA A 296 -4.02 1.31 -13.97
CA ALA A 296 -3.36 2.51 -14.49
C ALA A 296 -4.11 3.11 -15.69
N ALA A 297 -4.53 2.28 -16.64
CA ALA A 297 -5.15 2.68 -17.89
C ALA A 297 -6.57 3.23 -17.68
N THR A 298 -7.40 2.56 -16.88
CA THR A 298 -8.78 3.02 -16.62
C THR A 298 -8.78 4.30 -15.79
N PHE A 299 -7.95 4.41 -14.75
CA PHE A 299 -7.82 5.64 -13.98
C PHE A 299 -7.26 6.79 -14.81
N TRP A 300 -6.19 6.55 -15.58
CA TRP A 300 -5.64 7.56 -16.47
C TRP A 300 -6.65 8.00 -17.52
N GLY A 301 -7.31 7.05 -18.19
CA GLY A 301 -8.32 7.32 -19.22
C GLY A 301 -9.50 8.12 -18.67
N ALA A 302 -9.97 7.77 -17.47
CA ALA A 302 -11.05 8.50 -16.81
C ALA A 302 -10.65 9.94 -16.45
N ALA A 303 -9.42 10.17 -15.99
CA ALA A 303 -8.93 11.53 -15.72
C ALA A 303 -8.78 12.34 -17.03
N GLN A 304 -8.34 11.69 -18.11
CA GLN A 304 -8.19 12.30 -19.43
C GLN A 304 -9.52 12.60 -20.14
N ALA A 305 -10.60 11.90 -19.79
CA ALA A 305 -11.93 12.12 -20.36
C ALA A 305 -12.55 13.49 -20.01
N THR A 306 -11.83 14.32 -19.25
CA THR A 306 -12.25 15.68 -18.90
C THR A 306 -12.18 16.63 -20.10
N GLY A 307 -13.34 17.19 -20.45
CA GLY A 307 -13.50 18.28 -21.44
C GLY A 307 -13.16 19.67 -20.88
N GLY A 308 -13.04 20.66 -21.77
CA GLY A 308 -12.91 22.08 -21.39
C GLY A 308 -11.57 22.53 -20.82
N ILE A 309 -10.53 21.68 -20.88
CA ILE A 309 -9.17 21.99 -20.45
C ILE A 309 -8.17 21.80 -21.59
N ASP A 310 -7.06 22.56 -21.54
CA ASP A 310 -5.98 22.42 -22.50
C ASP A 310 -5.25 21.07 -22.35
N ARG A 311 -4.45 20.73 -23.36
CA ARG A 311 -3.74 19.45 -23.41
C ARG A 311 -2.72 19.30 -22.29
N ALA A 312 -2.01 20.38 -21.95
CA ALA A 312 -0.96 20.36 -20.92
C ALA A 312 -1.55 20.02 -19.55
N ARG A 313 -2.61 20.74 -19.15
CA ARG A 313 -3.34 20.52 -17.91
C ARG A 313 -4.00 19.15 -17.85
N ARG A 314 -4.55 18.68 -18.98
CA ARG A 314 -5.14 17.34 -19.06
C ARG A 314 -4.12 16.23 -18.80
N HIS A 315 -2.87 16.39 -19.25
CA HIS A 315 -1.78 15.44 -18.94
C HIS A 315 -1.39 15.40 -17.45
N GLU A 316 -1.63 16.48 -16.70
CA GLU A 316 -1.34 16.54 -15.25
C GLU A 316 -2.45 15.92 -14.37
N LEU A 317 -3.69 15.90 -14.87
CA LEU A 317 -4.86 15.46 -14.09
C LEU A 317 -4.71 14.08 -13.43
N PRO A 318 -4.20 13.02 -14.11
CA PRO A 318 -4.06 11.72 -13.47
C PRO A 318 -3.19 11.79 -12.20
N GLY A 319 -2.12 12.59 -12.22
CA GLY A 319 -1.28 12.80 -11.05
C GLY A 319 -1.97 13.62 -9.95
N LEU A 320 -2.67 14.69 -10.32
CA LEU A 320 -3.38 15.56 -9.39
C LEU A 320 -4.55 14.86 -8.69
N MET A 321 -5.19 13.91 -9.36
CA MET A 321 -6.31 13.12 -8.82
C MET A 321 -5.87 11.83 -8.13
N ALA A 322 -4.61 11.41 -8.31
CA ALA A 322 -4.08 10.13 -7.82
C ALA A 322 -4.30 9.89 -6.31
N HIS A 323 -4.29 10.96 -5.51
CA HIS A 323 -4.52 10.86 -4.07
C HIS A 323 -5.87 10.23 -3.68
N SER A 324 -6.86 10.28 -4.59
CA SER A 324 -8.17 9.65 -4.39
C SER A 324 -8.13 8.12 -4.41
N LEU A 325 -7.05 7.49 -4.92
CA LEU A 325 -6.85 6.04 -4.87
C LEU A 325 -6.29 5.56 -3.52
N ILE A 326 -5.67 6.44 -2.74
CA ILE A 326 -5.02 6.05 -1.47
C ILE A 326 -6.01 5.39 -0.51
N PRO A 327 -7.22 5.94 -0.27
CA PRO A 327 -8.17 5.32 0.65
C PRO A 327 -8.62 3.92 0.17
N ILE A 328 -8.74 3.72 -1.14
CA ILE A 328 -9.08 2.43 -1.74
C ILE A 328 -7.94 1.43 -1.49
N VAL A 329 -6.70 1.79 -1.84
CA VAL A 329 -5.52 0.95 -1.60
C VAL A 329 -5.43 0.53 -0.13
N ILE A 330 -5.57 1.48 0.80
CA ILE A 330 -5.47 1.18 2.24
C ILE A 330 -6.65 0.31 2.71
N GLY A 331 -7.87 0.58 2.24
CA GLY A 331 -9.03 -0.26 2.52
C GLY A 331 -8.82 -1.71 2.11
N TYR A 332 -8.28 -1.95 0.90
CA TYR A 332 -7.97 -3.32 0.43
C TYR A 332 -6.86 -3.96 1.24
N VAL A 333 -5.76 -3.25 1.51
CA VAL A 333 -4.64 -3.81 2.29
C VAL A 333 -5.13 -4.30 3.65
N PHE A 334 -5.96 -3.53 4.35
CA PHE A 334 -6.53 -3.99 5.62
C PHE A 334 -7.58 -5.09 5.45
N ALA A 335 -8.43 -5.04 4.41
CA ALA A 335 -9.39 -6.11 4.16
C ALA A 335 -8.72 -7.46 3.85
N HIS A 336 -7.60 -7.46 3.15
CA HIS A 336 -6.91 -8.69 2.77
C HIS A 336 -5.88 -9.16 3.80
N TYR A 337 -5.16 -8.22 4.42
CA TYR A 337 -4.00 -8.56 5.25
C TYR A 337 -4.14 -8.28 6.75
N LEU A 338 -5.32 -7.87 7.25
CA LEU A 338 -5.48 -7.67 8.70
C LEU A 338 -5.26 -8.94 9.52
N SER A 339 -5.83 -10.08 9.11
CA SER A 339 -5.61 -11.35 9.82
C SER A 339 -4.14 -11.78 9.77
N TYR A 340 -3.46 -11.55 8.65
CA TYR A 340 -2.02 -11.76 8.54
C TYR A 340 -1.22 -10.87 9.49
N LEU A 341 -1.52 -9.57 9.53
CA LEU A 341 -0.84 -8.63 10.40
C LEU A 341 -0.98 -9.02 11.87
N VAL A 342 -2.18 -9.44 12.30
CA VAL A 342 -2.45 -9.82 13.68
C VAL A 342 -1.84 -11.18 14.00
N GLU A 343 -2.12 -12.22 13.22
CA GLU A 343 -1.80 -13.61 13.58
C GLU A 343 -0.43 -14.03 13.08
N LYS A 344 -0.13 -13.80 11.79
CA LYS A 344 1.21 -14.09 11.23
C LYS A 344 2.26 -13.08 11.68
N GLY A 345 1.86 -11.85 12.03
CA GLY A 345 2.74 -10.87 12.67
C GLY A 345 3.21 -11.34 14.05
N GLN A 346 2.31 -11.88 14.88
CA GLN A 346 2.67 -12.52 16.14
C GLN A 346 3.65 -13.68 15.91
N GLN A 347 3.35 -14.57 14.97
CA GLN A 347 4.22 -15.70 14.62
C GLN A 347 5.63 -15.23 14.22
N ALA A 348 5.72 -14.18 13.40
CA ALA A 348 6.99 -13.61 12.97
C ALA A 348 7.81 -13.06 14.16
N VAL A 349 7.16 -12.37 15.10
CA VAL A 349 7.81 -11.83 16.31
C VAL A 349 8.26 -12.95 17.24
N ILE A 350 7.43 -13.96 17.49
CA ILE A 350 7.75 -15.13 18.31
C ILE A 350 8.99 -15.85 17.75
N ALA A 351 8.99 -16.13 16.44
CA ALA A 351 10.11 -16.78 15.77
C ALA A 351 11.38 -15.90 15.78
N LEU A 352 11.24 -14.58 15.64
CA LEU A 352 12.38 -13.65 15.62
C LEU A 352 13.11 -13.57 16.97
N PHE A 353 12.39 -13.72 18.09
CA PHE A 353 12.95 -13.61 19.43
C PHE A 353 13.06 -14.95 20.17
N GLY A 354 12.72 -16.08 19.53
CA GLY A 354 12.78 -17.40 20.14
C GLY A 354 11.88 -17.53 21.38
N LEU A 355 10.67 -16.96 21.32
CA LEU A 355 9.71 -16.98 22.42
C LEU A 355 8.94 -18.31 22.46
N HIS A 356 9.63 -19.42 22.73
CA HIS A 356 9.10 -20.79 22.57
C HIS A 356 7.86 -21.08 23.43
N ASP A 357 7.69 -20.40 24.56
CA ASP A 357 6.55 -20.59 25.47
C ASP A 357 5.32 -19.71 25.13
N VAL A 358 5.42 -18.91 24.06
CA VAL A 358 4.34 -18.00 23.64
C VAL A 358 3.65 -18.56 22.40
N GLU A 359 2.36 -18.81 22.51
CA GLU A 359 1.52 -19.24 21.39
C GLU A 359 0.87 -18.06 20.67
N VAL A 360 0.56 -18.25 19.38
CA VAL A 360 -0.14 -17.25 18.57
C VAL A 360 -1.61 -17.22 18.97
N ALA A 361 -2.11 -16.03 19.30
CA ALA A 361 -3.54 -15.83 19.53
C ALA A 361 -4.28 -15.64 18.19
N TYR A 362 -5.01 -16.67 17.75
CA TYR A 362 -5.81 -16.70 16.52
C TYR A 362 -7.20 -16.04 16.69
N VAL A 363 -7.23 -14.83 17.26
CA VAL A 363 -8.48 -14.16 17.67
C VAL A 363 -9.42 -13.89 16.49
N LEU A 364 -8.89 -13.50 15.32
CA LEU A 364 -9.70 -13.16 14.15
C LEU A 364 -10.19 -14.42 13.44
N SER A 365 -9.35 -15.45 13.37
CA SER A 365 -9.72 -16.77 12.85
C SER A 365 -10.77 -17.46 13.73
N ALA A 366 -10.74 -17.27 15.05
CA ALA A 366 -11.76 -17.76 15.96
C ALA A 366 -13.11 -17.01 15.88
N HIS A 367 -13.11 -15.80 15.29
CA HIS A 367 -14.30 -14.94 15.15
C HIS A 367 -14.53 -14.54 13.69
N PRO A 368 -14.86 -15.50 12.79
CA PRO A 368 -14.96 -15.24 11.35
C PRO A 368 -16.00 -14.19 10.98
N GLY A 369 -17.06 -14.02 11.79
CA GLY A 369 -18.04 -12.95 11.62
C GLY A 369 -17.43 -11.55 11.80
N VAL A 370 -16.63 -11.36 12.86
CA VAL A 370 -15.94 -10.09 13.12
C VAL A 370 -14.94 -9.81 12.01
N LEU A 371 -14.14 -10.81 11.62
CA LEU A 371 -13.20 -10.66 10.51
C LEU A 371 -13.93 -10.26 9.23
N ALA A 372 -14.99 -10.96 8.84
CA ALA A 372 -15.76 -10.64 7.64
C ALA A 372 -16.36 -9.24 7.66
N THR A 373 -16.95 -8.82 8.78
CA THR A 373 -17.49 -7.47 8.93
C THR A 373 -16.39 -6.42 8.78
N LEU A 374 -15.24 -6.61 9.44
CA LEU A 374 -14.10 -5.71 9.30
C LEU A 374 -13.62 -5.61 7.85
N LYS A 375 -13.48 -6.75 7.15
CA LYS A 375 -13.08 -6.78 5.74
C LYS A 375 -14.01 -5.94 4.87
N VAL A 376 -15.33 -6.16 4.97
CA VAL A 376 -16.33 -5.40 4.21
C VAL A 376 -16.28 -3.92 4.59
N CYS A 377 -16.19 -3.59 5.89
CA CYS A 377 -16.09 -2.21 6.35
C CYS A 377 -14.86 -1.48 5.79
N PHE A 378 -13.69 -2.12 5.78
CA PHE A 378 -12.48 -1.50 5.21
C PHE A 378 -12.60 -1.24 3.71
N VAL A 379 -13.15 -2.20 2.94
CA VAL A 379 -13.39 -2.02 1.51
C VAL A 379 -14.38 -0.87 1.26
N VAL A 380 -15.55 -0.90 1.92
CA VAL A 380 -16.61 0.11 1.70
C VAL A 380 -16.15 1.50 2.16
N ALA A 381 -15.56 1.61 3.36
CA ALA A 381 -15.06 2.89 3.88
C ALA A 381 -13.93 3.47 3.01
N GLY A 382 -13.02 2.62 2.53
CA GLY A 382 -11.96 3.00 1.60
C GLY A 382 -12.52 3.60 0.30
N HIS A 383 -13.55 2.98 -0.28
CA HIS A 383 -14.18 3.50 -1.49
C HIS A 383 -15.01 4.75 -1.26
N ILE A 384 -15.79 4.84 -0.18
CA ILE A 384 -16.52 6.05 0.18
C ILE A 384 -15.54 7.23 0.33
N ALA A 385 -14.45 7.03 1.06
CA ALA A 385 -13.41 8.04 1.20
C ALA A 385 -12.73 8.38 -0.14
N GLY A 386 -12.45 7.37 -0.98
CA GLY A 386 -11.90 7.58 -2.33
C GLY A 386 -12.81 8.40 -3.23
N VAL A 387 -14.11 8.12 -3.25
CA VAL A 387 -15.13 8.86 -4.02
C VAL A 387 -15.26 10.30 -3.52
N ILE A 388 -15.31 10.51 -2.21
CA ILE A 388 -15.34 11.85 -1.61
C ILE A 388 -14.09 12.65 -1.99
N ALA A 389 -12.91 12.05 -1.92
CA ALA A 389 -11.65 12.70 -2.32
C ALA A 389 -11.60 13.01 -3.82
N ALA A 390 -12.03 12.07 -4.68
CA ALA A 390 -12.10 12.26 -6.12
C ALA A 390 -13.07 13.39 -6.51
N HIS A 391 -14.22 13.45 -5.85
CA HIS A 391 -15.21 14.49 -6.09
C HIS A 391 -14.72 15.88 -5.69
N ASP A 392 -14.16 16.04 -4.49
CA ASP A 392 -13.61 17.32 -4.05
C ASP A 392 -12.49 17.81 -4.98
N ALA A 393 -11.62 16.88 -5.42
CA ALA A 393 -10.59 17.16 -6.41
C ALA A 393 -11.18 17.58 -7.76
N ALA A 394 -12.25 16.91 -8.23
CA ALA A 394 -12.91 17.23 -9.49
C ALA A 394 -13.52 18.64 -9.47
N ILE A 395 -14.25 19.01 -8.42
CA ILE A 395 -14.82 20.37 -8.31
C ILE A 395 -13.73 21.44 -8.32
N ARG A 396 -12.59 21.16 -7.69
CA ARG A 396 -11.49 22.12 -7.62
C ARG A 396 -10.69 22.24 -8.92
N LEU A 397 -10.49 21.14 -9.65
CA LEU A 397 -9.60 21.09 -10.80
C LEU A 397 -10.31 21.32 -12.14
N LEU A 398 -11.61 20.98 -12.22
CA LEU A 398 -12.35 20.95 -13.47
C LEU A 398 -13.15 22.25 -13.69
N PRO A 399 -13.27 22.74 -14.94
CA PRO A 399 -14.10 23.89 -15.28
C PRO A 399 -15.57 23.66 -14.94
N ALA A 400 -16.29 24.68 -14.45
CA ALA A 400 -17.67 24.58 -13.98
C ALA A 400 -18.63 23.89 -14.97
N GLY A 401 -18.51 24.16 -16.28
CA GLY A 401 -19.34 23.55 -17.32
C GLY A 401 -19.03 22.08 -17.64
N HIS A 402 -17.90 21.55 -17.18
CA HIS A 402 -17.43 20.18 -17.46
C HIS A 402 -17.23 19.35 -16.19
N GLN A 403 -17.60 19.89 -15.02
CA GLN A 403 -17.49 19.17 -13.75
C GLN A 403 -18.30 17.87 -13.78
N ILE A 404 -19.54 17.89 -14.29
CA ILE A 404 -20.40 16.70 -14.32
C ILE A 404 -19.87 15.64 -15.29
N THR A 405 -19.49 16.02 -16.51
CA THR A 405 -19.05 15.06 -17.55
C THR A 405 -17.68 14.46 -17.22
N GLY A 406 -16.71 15.27 -16.77
CA GLY A 406 -15.39 14.79 -16.34
C GLY A 406 -15.44 13.95 -15.06
N GLN A 407 -16.31 14.31 -14.12
CA GLN A 407 -16.51 13.54 -12.89
C GLN A 407 -17.19 12.19 -13.16
N LEU A 408 -18.07 12.09 -14.16
CA LEU A 408 -18.81 10.86 -14.44
C LEU A 408 -17.87 9.71 -14.82
N ALA A 409 -16.87 9.94 -15.67
CA ALA A 409 -15.89 8.93 -16.05
C ALA A 409 -15.06 8.44 -14.84
N MET A 410 -14.59 9.38 -14.02
CA MET A 410 -13.84 9.08 -12.79
C MET A 410 -14.70 8.32 -11.78
N MET A 411 -15.95 8.74 -11.59
CA MET A 411 -16.91 8.07 -10.72
C MET A 411 -17.16 6.64 -11.17
N LEU A 412 -17.48 6.43 -12.46
CA LEU A 412 -17.74 5.09 -12.99
C LEU A 412 -16.55 4.16 -12.75
N THR A 413 -15.33 4.68 -12.91
CA THR A 413 -14.10 3.93 -12.63
C THR A 413 -13.98 3.54 -11.16
N MET A 414 -14.22 4.46 -10.24
CA MET A 414 -14.17 4.18 -8.79
C MET A 414 -15.27 3.21 -8.34
N VAL A 415 -16.47 3.33 -8.92
CA VAL A 415 -17.59 2.42 -8.66
C VAL A 415 -17.27 1.02 -9.18
N ALA A 416 -16.76 0.91 -10.42
CA ALA A 416 -16.30 -0.35 -10.99
C ALA A 416 -15.22 -1.01 -10.11
N TYR A 417 -14.24 -0.26 -9.60
CA TYR A 417 -13.26 -0.79 -8.65
C TYR A 417 -13.92 -1.37 -7.40
N THR A 418 -14.98 -0.74 -6.89
CA THR A 418 -15.65 -1.27 -5.69
C THR A 418 -16.36 -2.58 -5.94
N PHE A 419 -17.12 -2.66 -7.04
CA PHE A 419 -17.81 -3.89 -7.41
C PHE A 419 -16.81 -5.02 -7.66
N THR A 420 -15.74 -4.73 -8.40
CA THR A 420 -14.64 -5.70 -8.61
C THR A 420 -13.98 -6.07 -7.28
N GLY A 421 -13.76 -5.13 -6.37
CA GLY A 421 -13.20 -5.40 -5.05
C GLY A 421 -14.00 -6.36 -4.21
N LEU A 422 -15.30 -6.11 -4.12
CA LEU A 422 -16.20 -6.96 -3.36
C LEU A 422 -16.33 -8.33 -4.02
N TYR A 423 -16.45 -8.38 -5.34
CA TYR A 423 -16.42 -9.63 -6.10
C TYR A 423 -15.17 -10.47 -5.75
N LEU A 424 -13.99 -9.84 -5.80
CA LEU A 424 -12.72 -10.50 -5.47
C LEU A 424 -12.58 -10.88 -3.99
N LEU A 425 -13.17 -10.10 -3.07
CA LEU A 425 -13.15 -10.39 -1.63
C LEU A 425 -13.92 -11.66 -1.28
N PHE A 426 -15.01 -11.94 -2.01
CA PHE A 426 -15.87 -13.11 -1.79
C PHE A 426 -15.52 -14.31 -2.67
N GLY A 427 -14.33 -14.30 -3.31
CA GLY A 427 -13.79 -15.48 -3.99
C GLY A 427 -14.09 -15.60 -5.49
N GLY A 428 -14.85 -14.66 -6.06
CA GLY A 428 -15.24 -14.66 -7.47
C GLY A 428 -16.31 -15.69 -7.82
#